data_AF-A0A0M8PKF2-F1
#
_entry.id   AF-A0A0M8PKF2-F1
#
_cell.length_a   1.000
_cell.length_b   1.000
_cell.length_c   1.000
_cell.angle_alpha   90.00
_cell.angle_beta   90.00
_cell.angle_gamma   90.00
#
_symmetry.space_group_name_H-M   'P 1'
#
loop_
_entity.id
_entity.type
_entity.pdbx_description
1 polymer ?
#
loop_
_entity_poly.entity_id
_entity_poly.type
_entity_poly.pdbx_seq_one_letter_code
_entity_poly.pdbx_strand_id
1 'polypeptide(L)'
;MRTVWTVPQNIAQILLESPEIQMFLTSNELPDTAADPRQRLAEFTHALAALARHTGRTFASVDAANRELFGGSAGTVPVALRLAVLREIVTDVDDRTPTPDPLPATVVEQLGAYVYALVDPRDHTVLHVGQGRGNRMFVLTWTALGEDHKLAAGGEAAPAQTAEADAAVRRIRAVYDSGYSVGHYVVADRVAPAVDADHAAGFTAQALVSVLGLLEPHDGEFVLTNLVGASEESDRVARPVEELIRQYSAEAAPELPTPCVVLRITEAKSASAEQVRGLADRPWPAGASARRIDGLPILVVADNIVRGAYRATGWEAASRTEDNGGTILYRFLGDADPELEKLFVDTRLTPDRLGLKRWPSHGWAPRLTRALPHRPRP
;
A
#
# COMPACT_ATOMS: atom_id res chain seq x y z
N MET A 1 -18.73 5.88 17.77
CA MET A 1 -18.77 7.19 17.06
C MET A 1 -18.35 8.32 17.98
N ARG A 2 -17.22 8.95 17.66
CA ARG A 2 -16.69 10.12 18.36
C ARG A 2 -16.56 11.27 17.37
N THR A 3 -17.13 12.43 17.70
CA THR A 3 -16.96 13.64 16.91
C THR A 3 -15.58 14.23 17.18
N VAL A 4 -14.84 14.51 16.11
CA VAL A 4 -13.53 15.17 16.14
C VAL A 4 -13.46 16.27 15.08
N TRP A 5 -12.44 17.12 15.17
CA TRP A 5 -12.23 18.22 14.22
C TRP A 5 -10.95 17.96 13.43
N THR A 6 -11.06 17.42 12.22
CA THR A 6 -9.93 17.05 11.38
C THR A 6 -9.79 18.05 10.24
N VAL A 7 -8.61 18.65 10.08
CA VAL A 7 -8.35 19.53 8.93
C VAL A 7 -8.00 18.66 7.72
N PRO A 8 -8.84 18.56 6.69
CA PRO A 8 -8.59 17.71 5.52
C PRO A 8 -7.50 18.27 4.60
N GLN A 9 -6.87 17.39 3.79
CA GLN A 9 -5.84 17.78 2.82
C GLN A 9 -6.33 18.79 1.78
N ASN A 10 -7.57 18.62 1.31
CA ASN A 10 -8.24 19.50 0.35
C ASN A 10 -9.08 20.59 1.03
N ILE A 11 -8.73 21.04 2.25
CA ILE A 11 -9.53 22.01 3.01
C ILE A 11 -9.81 23.30 2.24
N ALA A 12 -8.88 23.78 1.40
CA ALA A 12 -9.10 24.95 0.57
C ALA A 12 -10.31 24.80 -0.36
N GLN A 13 -10.43 23.63 -1.00
CA GLN A 13 -11.55 23.32 -1.89
C GLN A 13 -12.85 23.16 -1.10
N ILE A 14 -12.82 22.41 0.01
CA ILE A 14 -13.98 22.19 0.88
C ILE A 14 -14.57 23.52 1.36
N LEU A 15 -13.72 24.45 1.82
CA LEU A 15 -14.19 25.76 2.23
C LEU A 15 -14.78 26.57 1.08
N LEU A 16 -14.20 26.54 -0.11
CA LEU A 16 -14.73 27.29 -1.26
C LEU A 16 -16.06 26.72 -1.78
N GLU A 17 -16.30 25.43 -1.56
CA GLU A 17 -17.57 24.76 -1.90
C GLU A 17 -18.64 24.91 -0.80
N SER A 18 -18.25 25.30 0.42
CA SER A 18 -19.17 25.50 1.53
C SER A 18 -20.13 26.69 1.31
N PRO A 19 -21.46 26.48 1.38
CA PRO A 19 -22.43 27.56 1.26
C PRO A 19 -22.27 28.67 2.32
N GLU A 20 -21.87 28.32 3.55
CA GLU A 20 -21.65 29.30 4.63
C GLU A 20 -20.45 30.20 4.32
N ILE A 21 -19.37 29.64 3.77
CA ILE A 21 -18.18 30.39 3.37
C ILE A 21 -18.46 31.23 2.13
N GLN A 22 -19.17 30.71 1.13
CA GLN A 22 -19.57 31.50 -0.03
C GLN A 22 -20.43 32.70 0.39
N MET A 23 -21.40 32.48 1.27
CA MET A 23 -22.23 33.54 1.84
C MET A 23 -21.39 34.59 2.59
N PHE A 24 -20.39 34.17 3.37
CA PHE A 24 -19.44 35.10 4.01
C PHE A 24 -18.66 35.94 3.00
N LEU A 25 -18.18 35.34 1.90
CA LEU A 25 -17.42 36.08 0.88
C LEU A 25 -18.32 37.08 0.12
N THR A 26 -19.56 36.70 -0.20
CA THR A 26 -20.44 37.48 -1.07
C THR A 26 -21.40 38.43 -0.35
N SER A 27 -21.72 38.19 0.93
CA SER A 27 -22.71 38.96 1.69
C SER A 27 -22.11 39.57 2.96
N ASN A 28 -22.67 40.71 3.38
CA ASN A 28 -22.38 41.36 4.66
C ASN A 28 -23.51 41.17 5.69
N GLU A 29 -24.47 40.29 5.41
CA GLU A 29 -25.63 40.04 6.28
C GLU A 29 -25.29 39.17 7.49
N LEU A 30 -24.12 38.53 7.51
CA LEU A 30 -23.67 37.74 8.64
C LEU A 30 -23.15 38.65 9.79
N PRO A 31 -23.28 38.23 11.06
CA PRO A 31 -22.74 38.97 12.20
C PRO A 31 -21.21 39.12 12.11
N ASP A 32 -20.70 40.30 12.50
CA ASP A 32 -19.26 40.63 12.53
C ASP A 32 -18.53 40.53 11.18
N THR A 33 -19.27 40.62 10.06
CA THR A 33 -18.71 40.57 8.71
C THR A 33 -18.34 41.97 8.20
N ALA A 34 -17.14 42.14 7.66
CA ALA A 34 -16.73 43.42 7.09
C ALA A 34 -17.59 43.82 5.89
N ALA A 35 -17.94 45.11 5.76
CA ALA A 35 -18.69 45.61 4.60
C ALA A 35 -17.85 45.58 3.30
N ASP A 36 -16.54 45.79 3.42
CA ASP A 36 -15.60 45.74 2.29
C ASP A 36 -15.29 44.29 1.88
N PRO A 37 -15.60 43.88 0.63
CA PRO A 37 -15.25 42.55 0.12
C PRO A 37 -13.76 42.23 0.18
N ARG A 38 -12.87 43.23 0.06
CA ARG A 38 -11.42 43.01 0.14
C ARG A 38 -10.98 42.60 1.55
N GLN A 39 -11.61 43.20 2.55
CA GLN A 39 -11.35 42.85 3.94
C GLN A 39 -11.81 41.42 4.23
N ARG A 40 -13.01 41.04 3.77
CA ARG A 40 -13.52 39.65 3.91
C ARG A 40 -12.60 38.62 3.25
N LEU A 41 -12.07 38.93 2.06
CA LEU A 41 -11.11 38.06 1.39
C LEU A 41 -9.80 37.92 2.18
N ALA A 42 -9.32 39.01 2.80
CA ALA A 42 -8.12 38.99 3.63
C ALA A 42 -8.33 38.15 4.91
N GLU A 43 -9.48 38.27 5.55
CA GLU A 43 -9.90 37.48 6.72
C GLU A 43 -10.01 35.99 6.37
N PHE A 44 -10.62 35.66 5.22
CA PHE A 44 -10.67 34.30 4.68
C PHE A 44 -9.27 33.73 4.41
N THR A 45 -8.40 34.52 3.78
CA THR A 45 -7.02 34.11 3.50
C THR A 45 -6.23 33.82 4.78
N HIS A 46 -6.47 34.59 5.85
CA HIS A 46 -5.87 34.32 7.17
C HIS A 46 -6.38 33.02 7.78
N ALA A 47 -7.68 32.75 7.69
CA ALA A 47 -8.25 31.48 8.15
C ALA A 47 -7.67 30.30 7.36
N LEU A 48 -7.57 30.42 6.05
CA LEU A 48 -7.00 29.38 5.18
C LEU A 48 -5.52 29.14 5.49
N ALA A 49 -4.73 30.19 5.70
CA ALA A 49 -3.33 30.07 6.08
C ALA A 49 -3.14 29.39 7.45
N ALA A 50 -4.08 29.60 8.39
CA ALA A 50 -4.08 28.88 9.66
C ALA A 50 -4.38 27.39 9.48
N LEU A 51 -5.41 27.05 8.69
CA LEU A 51 -5.76 25.65 8.40
C LEU A 51 -4.64 24.93 7.64
N ALA A 52 -4.01 25.58 6.66
CA ALA A 52 -2.93 25.00 5.88
C ALA A 52 -1.73 24.56 6.74
N ARG A 53 -1.47 25.24 7.87
CA ARG A 53 -0.43 24.83 8.84
C ARG A 53 -0.82 23.62 9.69
N HIS A 54 -2.10 23.26 9.69
CA HIS A 54 -2.67 22.19 10.48
C HIS A 54 -3.35 21.12 9.63
N THR A 55 -3.11 21.11 8.32
CA THR A 55 -3.58 20.06 7.42
C THR A 55 -3.22 18.67 7.95
N GLY A 56 -4.19 17.76 7.97
CA GLY A 56 -4.09 16.41 8.52
C GLY A 56 -4.13 16.33 10.06
N ARG A 57 -4.19 17.46 10.77
CA ARG A 57 -4.27 17.46 12.24
C ARG A 57 -5.72 17.32 12.69
N THR A 58 -5.91 16.58 13.78
CA THR A 58 -7.22 16.41 14.41
C THR A 58 -7.22 16.90 15.84
N PHE A 59 -8.33 17.52 16.23
CA PHE A 59 -8.56 18.03 17.56
C PHE A 59 -9.68 17.26 18.24
N ALA A 60 -9.48 16.97 19.52
CA ALA A 60 -10.41 16.20 20.35
C ALA A 60 -11.65 16.99 20.79
N SER A 61 -11.66 18.32 20.58
CA SER A 61 -12.78 19.21 20.93
C SER A 61 -12.77 20.47 20.06
N VAL A 62 -13.94 21.11 19.92
CA VAL A 62 -14.09 22.43 19.30
C VAL A 62 -13.14 23.45 19.93
N ASP A 63 -13.04 23.45 21.26
CA ASP A 63 -12.22 24.42 21.99
C ASP A 63 -10.72 24.25 21.69
N ALA A 64 -10.26 23.00 21.57
CA ALA A 64 -8.89 22.71 21.19
C ALA A 64 -8.61 23.15 19.75
N ALA A 65 -9.52 22.84 18.82
CA ALA A 65 -9.43 23.28 17.43
C ALA A 65 -9.40 24.81 17.34
N ASN A 66 -10.36 25.49 17.96
CA ASN A 66 -10.47 26.95 17.93
C ASN A 66 -9.23 27.64 18.52
N ARG A 67 -8.69 27.11 19.62
CA ARG A 67 -7.49 27.66 20.26
C ARG A 67 -6.25 27.49 19.39
N GLU A 68 -6.04 26.30 18.83
CA GLU A 68 -4.85 26.02 18.01
C GLU A 68 -4.91 26.72 16.65
N LEU A 69 -6.07 26.73 16.00
CA LEU A 69 -6.27 27.35 14.69
C LEU A 69 -6.33 28.88 14.77
N PHE A 70 -7.01 29.42 15.78
CA PHE A 70 -7.38 30.86 15.82
C PHE A 70 -7.00 31.60 17.11
N GLY A 71 -6.34 30.95 18.07
CA GLY A 71 -5.97 31.56 19.34
C GLY A 71 -4.99 32.71 19.21
N GLY A 72 -4.08 32.67 18.23
CA GLY A 72 -3.12 33.74 17.92
C GLY A 72 -3.66 34.84 17.01
N SER A 73 -4.87 34.70 16.47
CA SER A 73 -5.47 35.61 15.49
C SER A 73 -6.73 36.30 16.04
N ALA A 74 -6.79 36.51 17.35
CA ALA A 74 -7.86 37.23 18.03
C ALA A 74 -8.07 38.61 17.36
N GLY A 75 -9.26 38.81 16.77
CA GLY A 75 -9.63 40.03 16.05
C GLY A 75 -9.29 40.07 14.54
N THR A 76 -8.54 39.10 14.00
CA THR A 76 -8.19 39.06 12.56
C THR A 76 -9.10 38.13 11.75
N VAL A 77 -9.73 37.15 12.40
CA VAL A 77 -10.70 36.23 11.76
C VAL A 77 -12.02 36.39 12.51
N PRO A 78 -13.11 36.84 11.87
CA PRO A 78 -14.41 37.02 12.50
C PRO A 78 -14.98 35.74 13.10
N VAL A 79 -15.80 35.87 14.15
CA VAL A 79 -16.40 34.71 14.84
C VAL A 79 -17.26 33.88 13.91
N ALA A 80 -18.05 34.53 13.04
CA ALA A 80 -18.88 33.84 12.05
C ALA A 80 -18.04 32.93 11.12
N LEU A 81 -16.92 33.44 10.61
CA LEU A 81 -16.01 32.67 9.76
C LEU A 81 -15.34 31.52 10.54
N ARG A 82 -14.95 31.73 11.79
CA ARG A 82 -14.39 30.66 12.64
C ARG A 82 -15.38 29.52 12.82
N LEU A 83 -16.64 29.84 13.13
CA LEU A 83 -17.68 28.84 13.34
C LEU A 83 -17.99 28.06 12.06
N ALA A 84 -18.08 28.76 10.91
CA ALA A 84 -18.27 28.12 9.61
C ALA A 84 -17.14 27.13 9.33
N VAL A 85 -15.87 27.56 9.46
CA VAL A 85 -14.71 26.67 9.29
C VAL A 85 -14.75 25.49 10.26
N LEU A 86 -15.04 25.73 11.54
CA LEU A 86 -15.07 24.68 12.54
C LEU A 86 -16.14 23.63 12.26
N ARG A 87 -17.24 23.98 11.58
CA ARG A 87 -18.28 23.04 11.13
C ARG A 87 -17.81 22.20 9.93
N GLU A 88 -17.11 22.81 8.99
CA GLU A 88 -16.60 22.10 7.80
C GLU A 88 -15.51 21.09 8.12
N ILE A 89 -14.80 21.26 9.23
CA ILE A 89 -13.79 20.31 9.70
C ILE A 89 -14.32 19.31 10.72
N VAL A 90 -15.63 19.32 11.04
CA VAL A 90 -16.23 18.28 11.90
C VAL A 90 -16.23 16.98 11.12
N THR A 91 -15.65 15.95 11.71
CA THR A 91 -15.74 14.58 11.20
C THR A 91 -16.31 13.69 12.29
N ASP A 92 -17.37 12.98 11.97
CA ASP A 92 -17.80 11.85 12.79
C ASP A 92 -16.91 10.67 12.45
N VAL A 93 -16.08 10.27 13.41
CA VAL A 93 -15.18 9.14 13.25
C VAL A 93 -15.85 7.94 13.92
N ASP A 94 -15.97 6.86 13.16
CA ASP A 94 -16.42 5.58 13.70
C ASP A 94 -15.40 5.05 14.72
N ASP A 95 -15.79 4.13 15.60
CA ASP A 95 -14.88 3.67 16.66
C ASP A 95 -13.52 3.25 16.10
N ARG A 96 -12.45 3.68 16.79
CA ARG A 96 -11.03 3.57 16.42
C ARG A 96 -10.76 2.45 15.43
N THR A 97 -10.15 2.79 14.29
CA THR A 97 -9.63 1.81 13.33
C THR A 97 -8.88 0.71 14.11
N PRO A 98 -9.20 -0.57 13.89
CA PRO A 98 -8.66 -1.65 14.71
C PRO A 98 -7.14 -1.66 14.65
N THR A 99 -6.52 -1.84 15.82
CA THR A 99 -5.07 -1.97 15.92
C THR A 99 -4.62 -3.27 15.27
N PRO A 100 -3.41 -3.33 14.68
CA PRO A 100 -2.94 -4.55 14.02
C PRO A 100 -2.90 -5.71 15.03
N ASP A 101 -3.30 -6.90 14.59
CA ASP A 101 -3.14 -8.13 15.36
C ASP A 101 -1.72 -8.69 15.20
N PRO A 102 -1.25 -9.50 16.17
CA PRO A 102 0.03 -10.19 16.02
C PRO A 102 0.10 -11.00 14.72
N LEU A 103 1.27 -10.97 14.07
CA LEU A 103 1.54 -11.73 12.86
C LEU A 103 1.39 -13.24 13.13
N PRO A 104 0.79 -14.00 12.21
CA PRO A 104 0.80 -15.46 12.28
C PRO A 104 2.23 -16.01 12.31
N ALA A 105 2.43 -17.13 13.01
CA ALA A 105 3.77 -17.73 13.19
C ALA A 105 4.48 -18.04 11.86
N THR A 106 3.73 -18.48 10.84
CA THR A 106 4.24 -18.75 9.49
C THR A 106 4.79 -17.48 8.82
N VAL A 107 4.12 -16.35 9.01
CA VAL A 107 4.55 -15.04 8.51
C VAL A 107 5.82 -14.60 9.23
N VAL A 108 5.87 -14.74 10.56
CA VAL A 108 7.05 -14.41 11.38
C VAL A 108 8.29 -15.20 10.93
N GLU A 109 8.15 -16.50 10.72
CA GLU A 109 9.25 -17.35 10.27
C GLU A 109 9.77 -16.92 8.90
N GLN A 110 8.88 -16.66 7.95
CA GLN A 110 9.24 -16.28 6.58
C GLN A 110 9.76 -14.85 6.45
N LEU A 111 9.35 -13.95 7.33
CA LEU A 111 9.79 -12.55 7.35
C LEU A 111 11.25 -12.45 7.82
N GLY A 112 11.66 -13.29 8.78
CA GLY A 112 13.03 -13.33 9.28
C GLY A 112 13.45 -12.04 10.00
N ALA A 113 14.69 -11.60 9.77
CA ALA A 113 15.11 -10.23 10.11
C ALA A 113 14.64 -9.28 9.02
N TYR A 114 14.17 -8.09 9.41
CA TYR A 114 13.60 -7.13 8.48
C TYR A 114 13.86 -5.69 8.90
N VAL A 115 13.73 -4.78 7.93
CA VAL A 115 13.67 -3.33 8.12
C VAL A 115 12.25 -2.89 7.81
N TYR A 116 11.68 -2.03 8.65
CA TYR A 116 10.30 -1.55 8.52
C TYR A 116 10.20 -0.03 8.64
N ALA A 117 9.13 0.51 8.08
CA ALA A 117 8.75 1.91 8.19
C ALA A 117 7.29 2.03 8.66
N LEU A 118 7.03 3.03 9.51
CA LEU A 118 5.70 3.43 9.92
C LEU A 118 5.34 4.73 9.20
N VAL A 119 4.16 4.79 8.59
CA VAL A 119 3.72 5.94 7.77
C VAL A 119 2.45 6.54 8.35
N ASP A 120 2.41 7.86 8.41
CA ASP A 120 1.23 8.64 8.73
C ASP A 120 0.35 8.76 7.48
N PRO A 121 -0.85 8.16 7.44
CA PRO A 121 -1.68 8.21 6.23
C PRO A 121 -2.28 9.59 5.96
N ARG A 122 -2.16 10.55 6.90
CA ARG A 122 -2.77 11.88 6.80
C ARG A 122 -1.94 12.84 5.97
N ASP A 123 -0.64 12.62 5.89
CA ASP A 123 0.33 13.46 5.18
C ASP A 123 1.42 12.65 4.45
N HIS A 124 1.31 11.32 4.44
CA HIS A 124 2.27 10.37 3.86
C HIS A 124 3.69 10.49 4.44
N THR A 125 3.85 11.08 5.62
CA THR A 125 5.17 11.20 6.25
C THR A 125 5.61 9.89 6.89
N VAL A 126 6.90 9.58 6.77
CA VAL A 126 7.51 8.44 7.49
C VAL A 126 7.73 8.87 8.95
N LEU A 127 7.00 8.22 9.84
CA LEU A 127 7.00 8.45 11.30
C LEU A 127 8.22 7.85 11.98
N HIS A 128 8.60 6.65 11.56
CA HIS A 128 9.65 5.86 12.19
C HIS A 128 10.19 4.84 11.20
N VAL A 129 11.51 4.63 11.22
CA VAL A 129 12.17 3.53 10.52
C VAL A 129 12.94 2.72 11.54
N GLY A 130 12.76 1.40 11.53
CA GLY A 130 13.37 0.50 12.48
C GLY A 130 13.77 -0.84 11.87
N GLN A 131 14.48 -1.64 12.65
CA GLN A 131 14.76 -3.04 12.35
C GLN A 131 14.07 -3.96 13.36
N GLY A 132 13.75 -5.18 12.94
CA GLY A 132 13.00 -6.10 13.78
C GLY A 132 13.05 -7.55 13.34
N ARG A 133 12.49 -8.39 14.22
CA ARG A 133 12.08 -9.77 13.96
C ARG A 133 10.68 -9.93 14.58
N GLY A 134 9.90 -10.92 14.15
CA GLY A 134 8.57 -11.16 14.72
C GLY A 134 7.68 -9.93 14.62
N ASN A 135 7.06 -9.54 15.73
CA ASN A 135 6.03 -8.50 15.81
C ASN A 135 6.59 -7.11 16.09
N ARG A 136 7.92 -6.94 16.04
CA ARG A 136 8.61 -5.71 16.44
C ARG A 136 8.04 -4.44 15.81
N MET A 137 7.61 -4.48 14.56
CA MET A 137 7.02 -3.32 13.87
C MET A 137 5.72 -2.79 14.51
N PHE A 138 4.99 -3.63 15.24
CA PHE A 138 3.75 -3.24 15.91
C PHE A 138 3.95 -2.70 17.31
N VAL A 139 5.13 -2.89 17.92
CA VAL A 139 5.42 -2.54 19.32
C VAL A 139 5.12 -1.08 19.64
N LEU A 140 5.57 -0.15 18.80
CA LEU A 140 5.30 1.29 19.01
C LEU A 140 3.80 1.61 18.91
N THR A 141 3.07 0.91 18.04
CA THR A 141 1.62 1.09 17.87
C THR A 141 0.85 0.56 19.07
N TRP A 142 1.14 -0.67 19.49
CA TRP A 142 0.51 -1.27 20.67
C TRP A 142 0.82 -0.47 21.94
N THR A 143 2.06 -0.01 22.10
CA THR A 143 2.46 0.84 23.24
C THR A 143 1.71 2.18 23.22
N ALA A 144 1.58 2.83 22.06
CA ALA A 144 0.88 4.11 21.97
C ALA A 144 -0.59 4.03 22.37
N LEU A 145 -1.20 2.87 22.14
CA LEU A 145 -2.62 2.61 22.35
C LEU A 145 -2.92 1.85 23.65
N GLY A 146 -1.88 1.47 24.41
CA GLY A 146 -2.03 0.74 25.68
C GLY A 146 -2.46 -0.73 25.50
N GLU A 147 -2.11 -1.33 24.36
CA GLU A 147 -2.49 -2.69 23.98
C GLU A 147 -1.50 -3.72 24.56
N ASP A 148 -1.31 -3.70 25.88
CA ASP A 148 -0.34 -4.55 26.58
C ASP A 148 -0.60 -6.05 26.36
N HIS A 149 -1.87 -6.42 26.16
CA HIS A 149 -2.26 -7.79 25.83
C HIS A 149 -1.71 -8.25 24.47
N LYS A 150 -1.62 -7.35 23.47
CA LYS A 150 -1.04 -7.66 22.16
C LYS A 150 0.48 -7.74 22.21
N LEU A 151 1.13 -6.92 23.03
CA LEU A 151 2.57 -7.05 23.32
C LEU A 151 2.88 -8.43 23.90
N ALA A 152 2.12 -8.85 24.92
CA ALA A 152 2.27 -10.17 25.53
C ALA A 152 2.00 -11.31 24.53
N ALA A 153 0.89 -11.24 23.77
CA ALA A 153 0.53 -12.25 22.78
C ALA A 153 1.55 -12.34 21.62
N GLY A 154 2.12 -11.20 21.24
CA GLY A 154 3.16 -11.11 20.21
C GLY A 154 4.56 -11.50 20.69
N GLY A 155 4.74 -11.77 21.98
CA GLY A 155 6.04 -12.09 22.59
C GLY A 155 7.01 -10.89 22.63
N GLU A 156 6.48 -9.67 22.62
CA GLU A 156 7.25 -8.44 22.56
C GLU A 156 7.27 -7.71 23.90
N ALA A 157 8.36 -7.00 24.17
CA ALA A 157 8.45 -6.09 25.29
C ALA A 157 8.15 -4.65 24.84
N ALA A 158 7.72 -3.82 25.80
CA ALA A 158 7.62 -2.38 25.60
C ALA A 158 8.94 -1.80 25.04
N PRO A 159 8.88 -0.75 24.20
CA PRO A 159 10.07 -0.12 23.66
C PRO A 159 10.92 0.45 24.81
N ALA A 160 12.23 0.55 24.57
CA ALA A 160 13.10 1.25 25.50
C ALA A 160 12.65 2.70 25.65
N GLN A 161 12.73 3.25 26.86
CA GLN A 161 12.41 4.65 27.11
C GLN A 161 13.51 5.53 26.55
N THR A 162 13.33 5.98 25.31
CA THR A 162 14.21 6.93 24.63
C THR A 162 13.39 8.09 24.10
N ALA A 163 14.04 9.24 23.88
CA ALA A 163 13.35 10.42 23.36
C ALA A 163 12.71 10.16 21.98
N GLU A 164 13.35 9.35 21.15
CA GLU A 164 12.85 8.94 19.83
C GLU A 164 11.62 8.05 19.94
N ALA A 165 11.67 7.04 20.82
CA ALA A 165 10.54 6.13 21.04
C ALA A 165 9.32 6.89 21.60
N ASP A 166 9.54 7.79 22.56
CA ASP A 166 8.48 8.61 23.13
C ASP A 166 7.87 9.57 22.09
N ALA A 167 8.69 10.14 21.22
CA ALA A 167 8.22 10.99 20.12
C ALA A 167 7.39 10.19 19.10
N ALA A 168 7.85 9.01 18.71
CA ALA A 168 7.12 8.12 17.81
C ALA A 168 5.77 7.70 18.42
N VAL A 169 5.75 7.28 19.69
CA VAL A 169 4.53 6.92 20.44
C VAL A 169 3.53 8.07 20.49
N ARG A 170 3.97 9.30 20.81
CA ARG A 170 3.10 10.48 20.81
C ARG A 170 2.49 10.74 19.44
N ARG A 171 3.31 10.64 18.38
CA ARG A 171 2.85 10.89 17.01
C ARG A 171 1.87 9.83 16.53
N ILE A 172 2.13 8.54 16.80
CA ILE A 172 1.20 7.44 16.50
C ILE A 172 -0.15 7.67 17.22
N ARG A 173 -0.13 8.02 18.51
CA ARG A 173 -1.37 8.32 19.25
C ARG A 173 -2.17 9.43 18.57
N ALA A 174 -1.51 10.49 18.10
CA ALA A 174 -2.16 11.58 17.38
C ALA A 174 -2.79 11.14 16.03
N VAL A 175 -2.22 10.13 15.35
CA VAL A 175 -2.82 9.54 14.14
C VAL A 175 -4.12 8.80 14.50
N TYR A 176 -4.10 7.95 15.52
CA TYR A 176 -5.29 7.21 15.95
C TYR A 176 -6.37 8.08 16.57
N ASP A 177 -6.00 9.11 17.33
CA ASP A 177 -6.95 10.11 17.83
C ASP A 177 -7.58 10.94 16.69
N SER A 178 -6.99 10.90 15.49
CA SER A 178 -7.55 11.46 14.26
C SER A 178 -8.52 10.54 13.52
N GLY A 179 -8.70 9.30 13.99
CA GLY A 179 -9.52 8.31 13.30
C GLY A 179 -8.81 7.51 12.22
N TYR A 180 -7.49 7.68 12.08
CA TYR A 180 -6.69 6.96 11.10
C TYR A 180 -5.86 5.86 11.77
N SER A 181 -5.49 4.83 11.02
CA SER A 181 -4.49 3.83 11.43
C SER A 181 -3.14 4.13 10.80
N VAL A 182 -2.07 4.02 11.59
CA VAL A 182 -0.70 4.07 11.06
C VAL A 182 -0.48 2.94 10.06
N GLY A 183 0.14 3.26 8.92
CA GLY A 183 0.52 2.25 7.92
C GLY A 183 1.82 1.56 8.30
N HIS A 184 1.86 0.23 8.15
CA HIS A 184 3.01 -0.61 8.49
C HIS A 184 3.62 -1.19 7.22
N TYR A 185 4.86 -0.79 6.92
CA TYR A 185 5.55 -1.20 5.70
C TYR A 185 6.82 -1.97 6.03
N VAL A 186 7.04 -3.07 5.33
CA VAL A 186 8.33 -3.78 5.32
C VAL A 186 9.14 -3.28 4.13
N VAL A 187 10.27 -2.66 4.44
CA VAL A 187 11.20 -2.05 3.50
C VAL A 187 12.12 -3.11 2.90
N ALA A 188 12.54 -4.06 3.74
CA ALA A 188 13.35 -5.20 3.35
C ALA A 188 13.07 -6.37 4.29
N ASP A 189 12.89 -7.57 3.75
CA ASP A 189 12.68 -8.81 4.51
C ASP A 189 13.88 -9.77 4.39
N ARG A 190 13.91 -10.79 5.25
CA ARG A 190 14.93 -11.85 5.29
C ARG A 190 16.37 -11.35 5.21
N VAL A 191 16.66 -10.28 5.94
CA VAL A 191 17.99 -9.68 6.00
C VAL A 191 18.98 -10.70 6.54
N ALA A 192 19.93 -11.09 5.70
CA ALA A 192 21.00 -12.01 6.04
C ALA A 192 22.27 -11.23 6.45
N PRO A 193 23.19 -11.85 7.21
CA PRO A 193 24.50 -11.26 7.48
C PRO A 193 25.21 -10.86 6.19
N ALA A 194 25.85 -9.69 6.19
CA ALA A 194 26.59 -9.24 5.02
C ALA A 194 27.78 -10.16 4.73
N VAL A 195 27.95 -10.52 3.46
CA VAL A 195 29.10 -11.32 3.00
C VAL A 195 30.35 -10.46 2.92
N ASP A 196 30.21 -9.21 2.47
CA ASP A 196 31.26 -8.20 2.37
C ASP A 196 30.68 -6.76 2.51
N ALA A 197 31.56 -5.76 2.47
CA ALA A 197 31.20 -4.36 2.63
C ALA A 197 30.35 -3.82 1.47
N ASP A 198 30.60 -4.27 0.25
CA ASP A 198 29.86 -3.84 -0.94
C ASP A 198 28.42 -4.39 -0.92
N HIS A 199 28.23 -5.63 -0.46
CA HIS A 199 26.93 -6.24 -0.22
C HIS A 199 26.14 -5.47 0.84
N ALA A 200 26.78 -5.06 1.94
CA ALA A 200 26.14 -4.24 2.97
C ALA A 200 25.73 -2.85 2.42
N ALA A 201 26.61 -2.21 1.63
CA ALA A 201 26.34 -0.92 1.00
C ALA A 201 25.17 -1.00 0.01
N GLY A 202 25.15 -2.03 -0.84
CA GLY A 202 24.07 -2.27 -1.81
C GLY A 202 22.72 -2.53 -1.14
N PHE A 203 22.70 -3.34 -0.07
CA PHE A 203 21.48 -3.58 0.71
C PHE A 203 20.97 -2.29 1.36
N THR A 204 21.86 -1.49 1.94
CA THR A 204 21.51 -0.21 2.58
C THR A 204 20.95 0.78 1.58
N ALA A 205 21.60 0.93 0.42
CA ALA A 205 21.12 1.80 -0.66
C ALA A 205 19.72 1.39 -1.12
N GLN A 206 19.45 0.08 -1.25
CA GLN A 206 18.13 -0.41 -1.62
C GLN A 206 17.06 -0.09 -0.57
N ALA A 207 17.36 -0.27 0.71
CA ALA A 207 16.41 0.06 1.78
C ALA A 207 16.07 1.56 1.79
N LEU A 208 17.06 2.42 1.54
CA LEU A 208 16.85 3.86 1.42
C LEU A 208 15.96 4.22 0.23
N VAL A 209 16.21 3.62 -0.94
CA VAL A 209 15.36 3.81 -2.14
C VAL A 209 13.91 3.41 -1.84
N SER A 210 13.69 2.28 -1.18
CA SER A 210 12.35 1.82 -0.81
C SER A 210 11.64 2.78 0.16
N VAL A 211 12.34 3.36 1.14
CA VAL A 211 11.76 4.34 2.07
C VAL A 211 11.48 5.67 1.38
N LEU A 212 12.40 6.17 0.56
CA LEU A 212 12.21 7.41 -0.19
C LEU A 212 11.04 7.27 -1.17
N GLY A 213 10.87 6.10 -1.78
CA GLY A 213 9.70 5.79 -2.61
C GLY A 213 8.37 5.87 -1.87
N LEU A 214 8.33 5.71 -0.53
CA LEU A 214 7.09 5.92 0.25
C LEU A 214 6.70 7.41 0.37
N LEU A 215 7.67 8.31 0.20
CA LEU A 215 7.48 9.76 0.37
C LEU A 215 7.10 10.47 -0.93
N GLU A 216 7.36 9.85 -2.08
CA GLU A 216 7.08 10.44 -3.39
C GLU A 216 5.58 10.27 -3.76
N PRO A 217 4.84 11.35 -4.05
CA PRO A 217 3.45 11.26 -4.51
C PRO A 217 3.42 10.62 -5.90
N HIS A 218 2.77 9.47 -6.02
CA HIS A 218 2.64 8.74 -7.27
C HIS A 218 1.51 9.33 -8.13
N ASP A 219 1.67 10.55 -8.63
CA ASP A 219 0.75 11.19 -9.59
C ASP A 219 0.99 10.70 -11.03
N GLY A 220 1.37 9.43 -11.19
CA GLY A 220 1.59 8.78 -12.49
C GLY A 220 2.89 9.15 -13.22
N GLU A 221 3.72 10.08 -12.72
CA GLU A 221 5.04 10.37 -13.28
C GLU A 221 6.18 10.04 -12.29
N PHE A 222 7.18 9.34 -12.80
CA PHE A 222 8.33 8.86 -12.02
C PHE A 222 9.27 10.02 -11.65
N VAL A 223 9.19 10.49 -10.41
CA VAL A 223 10.19 11.40 -9.82
C VAL A 223 11.36 10.54 -9.34
N LEU A 224 12.53 10.72 -9.95
CA LEU A 224 13.74 9.89 -9.76
C LEU A 224 14.14 9.70 -8.29
N THR A 225 13.98 8.47 -7.77
CA THR A 225 14.49 8.07 -6.44
C THR A 225 15.44 6.86 -6.37
N ASN A 226 15.74 6.03 -7.37
CA ASN A 226 16.41 6.29 -8.63
C ASN A 226 15.80 5.36 -9.71
N LEU A 227 14.54 5.64 -10.06
CA LEU A 227 13.57 4.77 -10.75
C LEU A 227 13.17 3.53 -9.91
N VAL A 228 12.39 3.78 -8.86
CA VAL A 228 11.67 2.74 -8.09
C VAL A 228 10.84 1.89 -9.08
N GLY A 229 11.32 0.70 -9.44
CA GLY A 229 10.58 -0.24 -10.31
C GLY A 229 10.63 0.02 -11.83
N ALA A 230 11.81 0.15 -12.46
CA ALA A 230 11.93 0.26 -13.93
C ALA A 230 11.48 -0.99 -14.75
N SER A 231 10.80 -1.92 -14.11
CA SER A 231 9.70 -2.70 -14.68
C SER A 231 8.76 -3.05 -13.51
N GLU A 232 7.50 -3.45 -13.77
CA GLU A 232 6.53 -3.99 -12.78
C GLU A 232 7.01 -5.26 -12.03
N GLU A 233 8.31 -5.46 -11.95
CA GLU A 233 9.01 -6.73 -11.97
C GLU A 233 10.03 -6.84 -10.83
N SER A 234 10.20 -5.80 -10.02
CA SER A 234 11.10 -5.79 -8.87
C SER A 234 10.32 -6.04 -7.59
N ASP A 235 10.58 -7.17 -6.90
CA ASP A 235 10.15 -7.50 -5.52
C ASP A 235 10.66 -6.46 -4.46
N ARG A 236 11.08 -5.26 -4.88
CA ARG A 236 11.95 -4.34 -4.13
C ARG A 236 11.30 -2.96 -3.95
N VAL A 237 10.04 -2.97 -3.56
CA VAL A 237 9.31 -1.80 -3.08
C VAL A 237 8.96 -2.06 -1.61
N ALA A 238 8.87 -1.01 -0.80
CA ALA A 238 8.33 -1.15 0.54
C ALA A 238 6.90 -1.73 0.45
N ARG A 239 6.67 -2.88 1.09
CA ARG A 239 5.40 -3.62 1.00
C ARG A 239 4.55 -3.38 2.25
N PRO A 240 3.25 -3.09 2.11
CA PRO A 240 2.33 -3.13 3.24
C PRO A 240 2.39 -4.49 3.94
N VAL A 241 2.35 -4.51 5.27
CA VAL A 241 2.44 -5.75 6.04
C VAL A 241 1.26 -6.68 5.75
N GLU A 242 0.09 -6.14 5.44
CA GLU A 242 -1.13 -6.88 5.12
C GLU A 242 -0.95 -7.74 3.87
N GLU A 243 -0.21 -7.22 2.88
CA GLU A 243 0.14 -7.95 1.66
C GLU A 243 1.10 -9.11 1.97
N LEU A 244 2.09 -8.88 2.83
CA LEU A 244 2.99 -9.93 3.27
C LEU A 244 2.29 -11.01 4.08
N ILE A 245 1.36 -10.64 4.97
CA ILE A 245 0.52 -11.58 5.71
C ILE A 245 -0.27 -12.43 4.73
N ARG A 246 -0.88 -11.83 3.71
CA ARG A 246 -1.61 -12.55 2.65
C ARG A 246 -0.70 -13.53 1.91
N GLN A 247 0.50 -13.09 1.54
CA GLN A 247 1.45 -13.90 0.78
C GLN A 247 2.04 -15.06 1.59
N TYR A 248 2.37 -14.83 2.85
CA TYR A 248 3.04 -15.80 3.73
C TYR A 248 2.07 -16.72 4.47
N SER A 249 0.81 -16.30 4.64
CA SER A 249 -0.26 -17.16 5.15
C SER A 249 -0.85 -18.10 4.10
N ALA A 250 -0.62 -17.84 2.81
CA ALA A 250 -1.10 -18.71 1.74
C ALA A 250 -0.38 -20.07 1.77
N GLU A 251 -1.17 -21.15 1.69
CA GLU A 251 -0.64 -22.51 1.61
C GLU A 251 0.20 -22.66 0.34
N ALA A 252 1.31 -23.40 0.43
CA ALA A 252 2.14 -23.62 -0.75
C ALA A 252 1.37 -24.42 -1.80
N ALA A 253 1.42 -23.97 -3.06
CA ALA A 253 0.77 -24.65 -4.16
C ALA A 253 1.19 -26.14 -4.22
N PRO A 254 0.23 -27.06 -4.49
CA PRO A 254 0.54 -28.46 -4.70
C PRO A 254 1.45 -28.66 -5.92
N GLU A 255 1.88 -29.90 -6.19
CA GLU A 255 2.75 -30.16 -7.34
C GLU A 255 2.08 -29.70 -8.64
N LEU A 256 2.77 -28.83 -9.39
CA LEU A 256 2.24 -28.29 -10.64
C LEU A 256 1.97 -29.39 -11.67
N PRO A 257 0.84 -29.31 -12.40
CA PRO A 257 0.61 -30.17 -13.54
C PRO A 257 1.75 -30.06 -14.55
N THR A 258 2.07 -31.15 -15.23
CA THR A 258 3.02 -31.13 -16.34
C THR A 258 2.37 -31.84 -17.52
N PRO A 259 2.11 -31.15 -18.64
CA PRO A 259 2.44 -29.75 -18.94
C PRO A 259 1.50 -28.73 -18.29
N CYS A 260 1.98 -27.52 -18.00
CA CYS A 260 1.17 -26.35 -17.61
C CYS A 260 1.81 -25.04 -18.05
N VAL A 261 1.06 -23.94 -17.97
CA VAL A 261 1.57 -22.57 -18.13
C VAL A 261 1.18 -21.75 -16.92
N VAL A 262 2.10 -20.92 -16.46
CA VAL A 262 1.84 -19.90 -15.45
C VAL A 262 1.91 -18.53 -16.10
N LEU A 263 0.87 -17.73 -15.93
CA LEU A 263 0.77 -16.36 -16.39
C LEU A 263 0.95 -15.43 -15.19
N ARG A 264 2.07 -14.72 -15.11
CA ARG A 264 2.23 -13.65 -14.13
C ARG A 264 1.53 -12.39 -14.64
N ILE A 265 0.54 -11.93 -13.87
CA ILE A 265 -0.24 -10.72 -14.14
C ILE A 265 -0.31 -9.92 -12.84
N THR A 266 0.41 -8.81 -12.77
CA THR A 266 0.51 -7.95 -11.58
C THR A 266 -0.84 -7.31 -11.25
N GLU A 267 -1.60 -6.89 -12.26
CA GLU A 267 -2.89 -6.22 -12.09
C GLU A 267 -3.98 -7.15 -11.54
N ALA A 268 -3.76 -8.46 -11.57
CA ALA A 268 -4.68 -9.45 -10.98
C ALA A 268 -4.66 -9.45 -9.44
N LYS A 269 -3.81 -8.63 -8.78
CA LYS A 269 -3.68 -8.53 -7.32
C LYS A 269 -4.95 -8.12 -6.59
N SER A 270 -5.73 -7.19 -7.12
CA SER A 270 -6.98 -6.74 -6.47
C SER A 270 -8.21 -7.00 -7.34
N ALA A 271 -8.01 -7.75 -8.43
CA ALA A 271 -9.05 -8.08 -9.38
C ALA A 271 -10.01 -9.16 -8.82
N SER A 272 -11.30 -8.97 -9.11
CA SER A 272 -12.33 -10.01 -9.02
C SER A 272 -12.07 -11.16 -10.01
N ALA A 273 -12.69 -12.32 -9.83
CA ALA A 273 -12.50 -13.47 -10.71
C ALA A 273 -12.80 -13.15 -12.19
N GLU A 274 -13.83 -12.34 -12.45
CA GLU A 274 -14.20 -11.88 -13.79
C GLU A 274 -13.12 -10.97 -14.40
N GLN A 275 -12.56 -10.05 -13.60
CA GLN A 275 -11.46 -9.20 -14.03
C GLN A 275 -10.19 -10.01 -14.27
N VAL A 276 -9.85 -10.97 -13.40
CA VAL A 276 -8.71 -11.89 -13.59
C VAL A 276 -8.84 -12.62 -14.92
N ARG A 277 -10.06 -13.06 -15.26
CA ARG A 277 -10.31 -13.70 -16.56
C ARG A 277 -10.03 -12.76 -17.73
N GLY A 278 -10.57 -11.54 -17.69
CA GLY A 278 -10.32 -10.54 -18.74
C GLY A 278 -8.84 -10.22 -18.91
N LEU A 279 -8.06 -10.23 -17.82
CA LEU A 279 -6.62 -10.08 -17.86
C LEU A 279 -5.90 -11.30 -18.45
N ALA A 280 -6.38 -12.51 -18.15
CA ALA A 280 -5.83 -13.75 -18.71
C ALA A 280 -6.01 -13.82 -20.24
N ASP A 281 -7.11 -13.29 -20.77
CA ASP A 281 -7.43 -13.26 -22.21
C ASP A 281 -6.54 -12.30 -23.03
N ARG A 282 -5.54 -11.65 -22.42
CA ARG A 282 -4.54 -10.86 -23.15
C ARG A 282 -3.73 -11.75 -24.13
N PRO A 283 -3.12 -11.17 -25.17
CA PRO A 283 -2.24 -11.93 -26.07
C PRO A 283 -0.91 -12.33 -25.40
N TRP A 284 -0.53 -13.60 -25.52
CA TRP A 284 0.69 -14.16 -24.93
C TRP A 284 1.62 -14.78 -25.99
N PRO A 285 2.95 -14.87 -25.75
CA PRO A 285 3.89 -15.51 -26.67
C PRO A 285 3.82 -17.04 -26.62
N ALA A 286 2.66 -17.62 -26.91
CA ALA A 286 2.43 -19.05 -26.89
C ALA A 286 3.06 -19.74 -28.11
N GLY A 287 4.24 -20.34 -27.90
CA GLY A 287 4.94 -21.11 -28.93
C GLY A 287 4.18 -22.37 -29.38
N ALA A 288 4.55 -22.92 -30.53
CA ALA A 288 3.88 -24.10 -31.12
C ALA A 288 3.84 -25.31 -30.19
N SER A 289 4.83 -25.47 -29.30
CA SER A 289 4.87 -26.57 -28.32
C SER A 289 3.79 -26.47 -27.25
N ALA A 290 3.39 -25.27 -26.83
CA ALA A 290 2.27 -25.08 -25.91
C ALA A 290 0.93 -25.20 -26.66
N ARG A 291 0.85 -24.61 -27.86
CA ARG A 291 -0.40 -24.56 -28.65
C ARG A 291 -0.89 -25.91 -29.17
N ARG A 292 -0.01 -26.90 -29.29
CA ARG A 292 -0.36 -28.27 -29.71
C ARG A 292 -0.87 -29.15 -28.58
N ILE A 293 -0.85 -28.67 -27.33
CA ILE A 293 -1.32 -29.42 -26.18
C ILE A 293 -2.80 -29.11 -25.99
N ASP A 294 -3.62 -30.12 -26.19
CA ASP A 294 -5.05 -30.03 -25.90
C ASP A 294 -5.29 -30.02 -24.38
N GLY A 295 -6.21 -29.18 -23.93
CA GLY A 295 -6.56 -29.03 -22.52
C GLY A 295 -5.40 -28.54 -21.63
N LEU A 296 -4.50 -27.68 -22.13
CA LEU A 296 -3.33 -27.20 -21.38
C LEU A 296 -3.77 -26.37 -20.15
N PRO A 297 -3.38 -26.77 -18.92
CA PRO A 297 -3.61 -25.98 -17.71
C PRO A 297 -2.92 -24.62 -17.74
N ILE A 298 -3.66 -23.56 -17.39
CA ILE A 298 -3.18 -22.19 -17.27
C ILE A 298 -3.47 -21.69 -15.86
N LEU A 299 -2.43 -21.29 -15.12
CA LEU A 299 -2.55 -20.70 -13.79
C LEU A 299 -2.18 -19.23 -13.85
N VAL A 300 -3.05 -18.33 -13.41
CA VAL A 300 -2.76 -16.90 -13.31
C VAL A 300 -2.22 -16.61 -11.92
N VAL A 301 -1.08 -15.92 -11.85
CA VAL A 301 -0.39 -15.59 -10.60
C VAL A 301 -0.19 -14.08 -10.48
N ALA A 302 -0.56 -13.53 -9.32
CA ALA A 302 -0.24 -12.17 -8.90
C ALA A 302 0.39 -12.23 -7.50
N ASP A 303 1.50 -11.53 -7.29
CA ASP A 303 2.26 -11.54 -6.01
C ASP A 303 2.59 -12.94 -5.47
N ASN A 304 2.88 -13.88 -6.38
CA ASN A 304 3.10 -15.30 -6.09
C ASN A 304 1.88 -16.02 -5.49
N ILE A 305 0.68 -15.48 -5.62
CA ILE A 305 -0.59 -16.13 -5.29
C ILE A 305 -1.34 -16.45 -6.57
N VAL A 306 -1.84 -17.67 -6.70
CA VAL A 306 -2.68 -18.05 -7.84
C VAL A 306 -4.05 -17.39 -7.69
N ARG A 307 -4.48 -16.68 -8.73
CA ARG A 307 -5.72 -15.88 -8.78
C ARG A 307 -6.79 -16.43 -9.70
N GLY A 308 -6.41 -17.35 -10.58
CA GLY A 308 -7.32 -18.02 -11.47
C GLY A 308 -6.67 -19.25 -12.05
N ALA A 309 -7.48 -20.26 -12.36
CA ALA A 309 -7.04 -21.47 -13.03
C ALA A 309 -7.98 -21.78 -14.19
N TYR A 310 -7.40 -21.98 -15.36
CA TYR A 310 -8.11 -22.15 -16.62
C TYR A 310 -7.57 -23.35 -17.37
N ARG A 311 -8.33 -23.81 -18.36
CA ARG A 311 -7.89 -24.86 -19.28
C ARG A 311 -8.02 -24.39 -20.71
N ALA A 312 -6.90 -24.30 -21.42
CA ALA A 312 -6.89 -23.94 -22.82
C ALA A 312 -7.34 -25.11 -23.70
N THR A 313 -8.42 -24.90 -24.45
CA THR A 313 -8.97 -25.81 -25.48
C THR A 313 -8.57 -25.39 -26.89
N GLY A 314 -8.03 -24.17 -27.07
CA GLY A 314 -7.60 -23.67 -28.37
C GLY A 314 -6.79 -22.39 -28.27
N TRP A 315 -6.36 -21.86 -29.42
CA TRP A 315 -5.56 -20.64 -29.50
C TRP A 315 -5.94 -19.81 -30.72
N GLU A 316 -6.10 -18.51 -30.54
CA GLU A 316 -6.40 -17.54 -31.58
C GLU A 316 -5.23 -16.56 -31.74
N ALA A 317 -4.83 -16.27 -32.97
CA ALA A 317 -3.80 -15.26 -33.24
C ALA A 317 -4.40 -13.86 -33.03
N ALA A 318 -3.79 -13.06 -32.15
CA ALA A 318 -4.36 -11.77 -31.76
C ALA A 318 -3.57 -10.58 -32.33
N SER A 319 -2.27 -10.51 -32.07
CA SER A 319 -1.44 -9.38 -32.49
C SER A 319 -0.01 -9.80 -32.80
N ARG A 320 0.71 -8.95 -33.54
CA ARG A 320 2.13 -9.13 -33.84
C ARG A 320 2.89 -8.01 -33.16
N THR A 321 3.87 -8.34 -32.33
CA THR A 321 4.74 -7.34 -31.69
C THR A 321 6.01 -7.15 -32.53
N GLU A 322 6.29 -5.90 -32.91
CA GLU A 322 7.54 -5.54 -33.60
C GLU A 322 8.74 -5.66 -32.65
N ASP A 323 8.55 -5.33 -31.36
CA ASP A 323 9.58 -5.30 -30.32
C ASP A 323 10.21 -6.67 -30.00
N ASN A 324 9.54 -7.78 -30.30
CA ASN A 324 10.01 -9.15 -30.08
C ASN A 324 10.26 -9.90 -31.40
N GLY A 325 10.87 -9.21 -32.37
CA GLY A 325 11.29 -9.82 -33.64
C GLY A 325 10.14 -10.29 -34.53
N GLY A 326 8.94 -9.70 -34.38
CA GLY A 326 7.77 -10.04 -35.17
C GLY A 326 7.03 -11.31 -34.72
N THR A 327 7.19 -11.70 -33.45
CA THR A 327 6.48 -12.86 -32.86
C THR A 327 4.97 -12.61 -32.82
N ILE A 328 4.19 -13.58 -33.27
CA ILE A 328 2.72 -13.55 -33.17
C ILE A 328 2.35 -13.92 -31.73
N LEU A 329 1.56 -13.06 -31.09
CA LEU A 329 0.94 -13.31 -29.81
C LEU A 329 -0.41 -14.00 -30.00
N TYR A 330 -0.72 -14.93 -29.11
CA TYR A 330 -1.91 -15.73 -29.15
C TYR A 330 -2.73 -15.56 -27.88
N ARG A 331 -4.04 -15.49 -28.05
CA ARG A 331 -5.01 -15.62 -26.96
C ARG A 331 -5.37 -17.10 -26.82
N PHE A 332 -5.47 -17.60 -25.59
CA PHE A 332 -6.01 -18.94 -25.39
C PHE A 332 -7.54 -18.89 -25.42
N LEU A 333 -8.15 -19.93 -25.98
CA LEU A 333 -9.58 -20.21 -25.89
C LEU A 333 -9.76 -21.29 -24.83
N GLY A 334 -10.76 -21.16 -23.97
CA GLY A 334 -10.97 -22.09 -22.86
C GLY A 334 -11.69 -21.43 -21.70
N ASP A 335 -12.08 -22.21 -20.70
CA ASP A 335 -12.87 -21.78 -19.55
C ASP A 335 -12.12 -21.99 -18.22
N ALA A 336 -12.71 -21.49 -17.13
CA ALA A 336 -12.24 -21.81 -15.79
C ALA A 336 -12.26 -23.33 -15.57
N ASP A 337 -11.26 -23.83 -14.85
CA ASP A 337 -11.15 -25.25 -14.51
C ASP A 337 -11.46 -25.42 -13.01
N PRO A 338 -12.67 -25.87 -12.64
CA PRO A 338 -13.08 -25.94 -11.24
C PRO A 338 -12.20 -26.86 -10.37
N GLU A 339 -11.60 -27.90 -10.97
CA GLU A 339 -10.71 -28.80 -10.24
C GLU A 339 -9.38 -28.13 -9.94
N LEU A 340 -8.80 -27.43 -10.93
CA LEU A 340 -7.59 -26.65 -10.72
C LEU A 340 -7.82 -25.45 -9.82
N GLU A 341 -8.99 -24.79 -9.91
CA GLU A 341 -9.33 -23.66 -9.05
C GLU A 341 -9.34 -24.08 -7.59
N LYS A 342 -10.02 -25.18 -7.27
CA LYS A 342 -10.07 -25.74 -5.91
C LYS A 342 -8.69 -26.11 -5.36
N LEU A 343 -7.77 -26.54 -6.24
CA LEU A 343 -6.45 -26.99 -5.83
C LEU A 343 -5.42 -25.87 -5.73
N PHE A 344 -5.54 -24.83 -6.56
CA PHE A 344 -4.49 -23.84 -6.74
C PHE A 344 -4.89 -22.42 -6.36
N VAL A 345 -6.15 -21.99 -6.50
CA VAL A 345 -6.52 -20.60 -6.20
C VAL A 345 -6.23 -20.29 -4.72
N ASP A 346 -5.72 -19.09 -4.46
CA ASP A 346 -5.23 -18.62 -3.17
C ASP A 346 -4.03 -19.39 -2.58
N THR A 347 -3.47 -20.35 -3.31
CA THR A 347 -2.19 -20.98 -2.95
C THR A 347 -1.00 -20.18 -3.46
N ARG A 348 0.13 -20.32 -2.77
CA ARG A 348 1.38 -19.66 -3.10
C ARG A 348 2.17 -20.43 -4.15
N LEU A 349 2.43 -19.78 -5.28
CA LEU A 349 3.27 -20.26 -6.37
C LEU A 349 4.41 -19.28 -6.66
N THR A 350 5.64 -19.71 -6.37
CA THR A 350 6.88 -18.93 -6.57
C THR A 350 7.67 -19.41 -7.80
N PRO A 351 8.53 -18.58 -8.41
CA PRO A 351 9.19 -18.92 -9.67
C PRO A 351 10.13 -20.14 -9.57
N ASP A 352 10.68 -20.40 -8.39
CA ASP A 352 11.52 -21.57 -8.11
C ASP A 352 10.78 -22.90 -8.29
N ARG A 353 9.45 -22.91 -8.12
CA ARG A 353 8.59 -24.09 -8.40
C ARG A 353 8.57 -24.48 -9.89
N LEU A 354 8.96 -23.55 -10.77
CA LEU A 354 9.16 -23.79 -12.20
C LEU A 354 10.64 -23.94 -12.57
N GLY A 355 11.55 -23.94 -11.60
CA GLY A 355 12.99 -23.92 -11.83
C GLY A 355 13.52 -22.57 -12.31
N LEU A 356 12.74 -21.49 -12.11
CA LEU A 356 13.13 -20.14 -12.50
C LEU A 356 13.71 -19.40 -11.30
N LYS A 357 14.76 -18.61 -11.53
CA LYS A 357 15.28 -17.69 -10.50
C LYS A 357 14.36 -16.48 -10.27
N ARG A 358 13.62 -16.08 -11.30
CA ARG A 358 12.68 -14.95 -11.32
C ARG A 358 11.61 -15.19 -12.38
N TRP A 359 10.46 -14.53 -12.26
CA TRP A 359 9.44 -14.56 -13.29
C TRP A 359 9.91 -13.85 -14.58
N PRO A 360 9.45 -14.28 -15.77
CA PRO A 360 9.72 -13.58 -17.03
C PRO A 360 9.00 -12.24 -17.10
N SER A 361 9.62 -11.25 -17.77
CA SER A 361 9.09 -9.88 -17.91
C SER A 361 7.78 -9.78 -18.66
N HIS A 362 7.60 -10.66 -19.63
CA HIS A 362 6.38 -10.77 -20.42
C HIS A 362 5.35 -11.70 -19.77
N GLY A 363 5.55 -12.12 -18.51
CA GLY A 363 4.61 -12.89 -17.69
C GLY A 363 4.37 -14.35 -18.07
N TRP A 364 4.76 -14.80 -19.28
CA TRP A 364 4.55 -16.16 -19.76
C TRP A 364 5.63 -17.15 -19.27
N ALA A 365 5.24 -18.09 -18.41
CA ALA A 365 6.15 -19.10 -17.85
C ALA A 365 5.64 -20.54 -18.10
N PRO A 366 6.07 -21.20 -19.20
CA PRO A 366 5.62 -22.54 -19.54
C PRO A 366 6.44 -23.62 -18.81
N ARG A 367 5.76 -24.65 -18.30
CA ARG A 367 6.34 -25.90 -17.79
C ARG A 367 5.84 -27.05 -18.66
N LEU A 368 6.54 -27.31 -19.77
CA LEU A 368 6.11 -28.32 -20.75
C LEU A 368 6.68 -29.72 -20.50
N THR A 369 7.71 -29.83 -19.67
CA THR A 369 8.36 -31.11 -19.33
C THR A 369 8.65 -31.18 -17.84
N ARG A 370 8.90 -32.40 -17.32
CA ARG A 370 9.29 -32.62 -15.92
C ARG A 370 10.76 -32.26 -15.64
N ALA A 371 11.54 -31.95 -16.67
CA ALA A 371 12.95 -31.58 -16.51
C ALA A 371 13.04 -30.12 -16.04
N LEU A 372 13.41 -29.92 -14.77
CA LEU A 372 13.73 -28.58 -14.25
C LEU A 372 14.96 -28.03 -14.99
N PRO A 373 14.91 -26.80 -15.55
CA PRO A 373 16.07 -26.19 -16.16
C PRO A 373 17.17 -25.94 -15.10
N HIS A 374 18.27 -26.70 -15.21
CA HIS A 374 19.55 -26.57 -14.50
C HIS A 374 19.54 -26.50 -12.95
N ARG A 375 19.78 -27.66 -12.32
CA ARG A 375 20.62 -27.70 -11.10
C ARG A 375 22.09 -27.70 -11.56
N PRO A 376 22.94 -26.72 -11.23
CA PRO A 376 24.37 -26.90 -11.44
C PRO A 376 24.81 -28.13 -10.65
N ARG A 377 25.55 -29.03 -11.31
CA ARG A 377 26.20 -30.18 -10.64
C ARG A 377 27.23 -29.66 -9.62
N PRO A 378 27.45 -30.41 -8.52
CA PRO A 378 28.30 -29.98 -7.41
C PRO A 378 29.71 -29.62 -7.84
#